data_AF-A0A832WYJ6-F1
#
_entry.id   AF-A0A832WYJ6-F1
#
_cell.length_a   1.000
_cell.length_b   1.000
_cell.length_c   1.000
_cell.angle_alpha   90.00
_cell.angle_beta   90.00
_cell.angle_gamma   90.00
#
_symmetry.space_group_name_H-M   'P 1'
#
loop_
_entity.id
_entity.type
_entity.pdbx_description
1 polymer ?
#
loop_
_entity_poly.entity_id
_entity_poly.type
_entity_poly.pdbx_seq_one_letter_code
_entity_poly.pdbx_strand_id
1 'polypeptide(L)'
;MPQILKVEPSSWESTLSETRKILNAGGVVAFPTDTFYGLGVNPYNRIAVDKIYEIKGRDPEKPLLLLIDSVTKLENLVEEPSAACIKLMQVYWPGPLTLLLSRNPLPFTRILQRT
;
A
#
# COMPACT_ATOMS: atom_id res chain seq x y z
N MET A 1 20.37 -8.19 -2.81
CA MET A 1 20.18 -8.74 -4.17
C MET A 1 18.70 -9.04 -4.37
N PRO A 2 18.14 -8.85 -5.58
CA PRO A 2 16.77 -9.25 -5.86
C PRO A 2 16.63 -10.77 -5.77
N GLN A 3 15.48 -11.24 -5.31
CA GLN A 3 15.07 -12.65 -5.31
C GLN A 3 13.71 -12.77 -5.99
N ILE A 4 13.47 -13.89 -6.65
CA ILE A 4 12.18 -14.18 -7.31
C ILE A 4 11.44 -15.20 -6.45
N LEU A 5 10.31 -14.78 -5.88
CA LEU A 5 9.39 -15.68 -5.17
C LEU A 5 8.29 -16.12 -6.14
N LYS A 6 8.28 -17.41 -6.49
CA LYS A 6 7.28 -17.96 -7.40
C LYS A 6 5.97 -18.21 -6.64
N VAL A 7 4.90 -17.57 -7.09
CA VAL A 7 3.56 -17.68 -6.50
C VAL A 7 2.83 -18.86 -7.15
N GLU A 8 2.61 -19.93 -6.39
CA GLU A 8 1.82 -21.10 -6.77
C GLU A 8 0.81 -21.42 -5.67
N PRO A 9 -0.33 -22.09 -5.97
CA PRO A 9 -1.30 -22.47 -4.94
C PRO A 9 -0.69 -23.26 -3.77
N SER A 10 0.29 -24.12 -4.04
CA SER A 10 1.02 -24.93 -3.06
C SER A 10 2.03 -24.14 -2.21
N SER A 11 2.49 -22.98 -2.69
CA SER A 11 3.52 -22.14 -2.05
C SER A 11 3.00 -20.77 -1.59
N TRP A 12 1.68 -20.55 -1.66
CA TRP A 12 1.07 -19.25 -1.39
C TRP A 12 1.46 -18.69 -0.01
N GLU A 13 1.26 -19.50 1.04
CA GLU A 13 1.49 -19.05 2.42
C GLU A 13 2.98 -18.78 2.71
N SER A 14 3.88 -19.61 2.21
CA SER A 14 5.33 -19.40 2.38
C SER A 14 5.80 -18.17 1.62
N THR A 15 5.27 -17.94 0.41
CA THR A 15 5.56 -16.75 -0.41
C THR A 15 5.06 -15.47 0.26
N LEU A 16 3.85 -15.48 0.82
CA LEU A 16 3.31 -14.36 1.57
C LEU A 16 4.10 -14.09 2.85
N SER A 17 4.47 -15.15 3.59
CA SER A 17 5.29 -15.04 4.80
C SER A 17 6.64 -14.39 4.50
N GLU A 18 7.32 -14.84 3.44
CA GLU A 18 8.61 -14.27 3.04
C GLU A 18 8.46 -12.82 2.55
N THR A 19 7.43 -12.53 1.76
CA THR A 19 7.10 -11.17 1.31
C THR A 19 6.87 -10.24 2.51
N ARG A 20 6.15 -10.70 3.54
CA ARG A 20 5.91 -9.93 4.76
C ARG A 20 7.21 -9.64 5.52
N LYS A 21 8.12 -10.61 5.63
CA LYS A 21 9.44 -10.38 6.25
C LYS A 21 10.22 -9.31 5.49
N ILE A 22 10.24 -9.38 4.15
CA ILE A 22 10.92 -8.39 3.31
C ILE A 22 10.34 -6.99 3.53
N LEU A 23 9.00 -6.84 3.49
CA LEU A 23 8.34 -5.55 3.71
C LEU A 23 8.57 -5.00 5.14
N ASN A 24 8.52 -5.87 6.15
CA ASN A 24 8.77 -5.49 7.54
C ASN A 24 10.23 -5.06 7.77
N ALA A 25 11.18 -5.65 7.05
CA ALA A 25 12.59 -5.24 7.04
C ALA A 25 12.86 -3.97 6.21
N GLY A 26 11.83 -3.31 5.66
CA GLY A 26 11.97 -2.12 4.82
C GLY A 26 12.52 -2.42 3.43
N GLY A 27 12.31 -3.63 2.94
CA GLY A 27 12.57 -4.04 1.56
C GLY A 27 11.46 -3.61 0.60
N VAL A 28 11.75 -3.70 -0.69
CA VAL A 28 10.85 -3.34 -1.80
C VAL A 28 10.42 -4.62 -2.50
N VAL A 29 9.14 -4.71 -2.84
CA VAL A 29 8.54 -5.86 -3.54
C VAL A 29 7.99 -5.42 -4.87
N ALA A 30 8.37 -6.11 -5.95
CA ALA A 30 7.69 -6.04 -7.23
C ALA A 30 6.59 -7.11 -7.27
N PHE A 31 5.35 -6.74 -7.59
CA PHE A 31 4.23 -7.68 -7.64
C PHE A 31 3.35 -7.42 -8.87
N PRO A 32 2.74 -8.46 -9.46
CA PRO A 32 1.85 -8.28 -10.61
C PRO A 32 0.56 -7.56 -10.20
N THR A 33 0.03 -6.76 -11.12
CA THR A 33 -1.35 -6.27 -11.08
C THR A 33 -2.05 -6.61 -12.39
N ASP A 34 -3.32 -6.25 -12.53
CA ASP A 34 -4.09 -6.37 -13.78
C ASP A 34 -3.58 -5.47 -14.92
N THR A 35 -2.77 -4.45 -14.62
CA THR A 35 -2.25 -3.49 -15.60
C THR A 35 -0.73 -3.62 -15.79
N PHE A 36 0.04 -3.21 -14.78
CA PHE A 36 1.50 -3.22 -14.78
C PHE A 36 2.03 -3.76 -13.45
N TYR A 37 3.30 -4.14 -13.40
CA TYR A 37 3.91 -4.50 -12.13
C TYR A 37 3.95 -3.29 -11.18
N GLY A 38 3.48 -3.49 -9.96
CA GLY A 38 3.61 -2.55 -8.86
C GLY A 38 4.95 -2.71 -8.15
N LEU A 39 5.53 -1.59 -7.71
CA LEU A 39 6.59 -1.58 -6.70
C LEU A 39 6.00 -1.10 -5.39
N GLY A 40 6.02 -1.96 -4.37
CA GLY A 40 5.42 -1.73 -3.07
C GLY A 40 6.43 -1.83 -1.93
N VAL A 41 6.16 -1.07 -0.88
CA VAL A 41 6.88 -1.08 0.40
C VAL A 41 5.87 -0.95 1.53
N ASN A 42 6.32 -1.17 2.77
CA ASN A 42 5.55 -0.79 3.94
C ASN A 42 5.36 0.75 3.96
N PRO A 43 4.14 1.29 3.83
CA PRO A 43 3.91 2.74 3.75
C PRO A 43 4.19 3.46 5.07
N TYR A 44 4.28 2.73 6.18
CA TYR A 44 4.62 3.26 7.50
C TYR A 44 6.12 3.37 7.74
N ASN A 45 6.95 2.84 6.84
CA ASN A 45 8.41 2.89 6.92
C ASN A 45 8.94 3.94 5.95
N ARG A 46 9.26 5.14 6.48
CA ARG A 46 9.74 6.27 5.67
C ARG A 46 10.98 5.93 4.84
N ILE A 47 11.94 5.21 5.42
CA ILE A 47 13.16 4.77 4.74
C ILE A 47 12.81 3.88 3.53
N ALA A 48 11.81 3.00 3.66
CA ALA A 48 11.37 2.16 2.57
C ALA A 48 10.63 2.96 1.48
N VAL A 49 9.83 3.96 1.87
CA VAL A 49 9.17 4.88 0.93
C VAL A 49 10.20 5.66 0.10
N ASP A 50 11.23 6.20 0.75
CA ASP A 50 12.29 6.94 0.06
C ASP A 50 13.03 6.04 -0.96
N LYS A 51 13.27 4.76 -0.64
CA LYS A 51 13.82 3.77 -1.61
C LYS A 51 12.96 3.62 -2.87
N ILE A 52 11.63 3.71 -2.78
CA ILE A 52 10.78 3.66 -3.99
C ILE A 52 11.05 4.87 -4.89
N TYR A 53 11.17 6.07 -4.31
CA TYR A 53 11.46 7.28 -5.08
C TYR A 53 12.81 7.18 -5.78
N GLU A 54 13.84 6.72 -5.06
CA GLU A 54 15.18 6.48 -5.62
C GLU A 54 15.16 5.47 -6.76
N ILE A 55 14.55 4.29 -6.55
CA ILE A 55 14.48 3.22 -7.57
C ILE A 55 13.73 3.69 -8.82
N LYS A 56 12.67 4.47 -8.65
CA LYS A 56 11.88 4.99 -9.78
C LYS A 56 12.51 6.22 -10.45
N GLY A 57 13.54 6.82 -9.86
CA GLY A 57 14.02 8.15 -10.26
C GLY A 57 12.89 9.19 -10.24
N ARG A 58 11.97 9.08 -9.29
CA ARG A 58 10.75 9.90 -9.21
C ARG A 58 10.99 11.11 -8.32
N ASP A 59 10.50 12.26 -8.78
CA ASP A 59 10.40 13.47 -7.97
C ASP A 59 9.64 13.20 -6.64
N PRO A 60 10.24 13.46 -5.47
CA PRO A 60 9.62 13.27 -4.16
C PRO A 60 8.31 14.04 -3.96
N GLU A 61 8.10 15.15 -4.68
CA GLU A 61 6.87 15.94 -4.62
C GLU A 61 5.70 15.25 -5.33
N LYS A 62 5.97 14.24 -6.17
CA LYS A 62 4.93 13.50 -6.89
C LYS A 62 4.45 12.31 -6.06
N PRO A 63 3.22 12.33 -5.51
CA PRO A 63 2.76 11.32 -4.58
C PRO A 63 2.77 9.91 -5.18
N LEU A 64 2.89 8.93 -4.29
CA LEU A 64 2.73 7.50 -4.56
C LEU A 64 1.31 7.05 -4.20
N LEU A 65 0.82 6.02 -4.89
CA LEU A 65 -0.45 5.38 -4.54
C LEU A 65 -0.32 4.61 -3.22
N LEU A 66 -1.36 4.69 -2.38
CA LEU A 66 -1.51 3.87 -1.19
C LEU A 66 -2.52 2.76 -1.48
N LEU A 67 -2.06 1.51 -1.44
CA LEU A 67 -2.93 0.34 -1.57
C LEU A 67 -3.46 -0.06 -0.19
N ILE A 68 -4.77 -0.29 -0.10
CA ILE A 68 -5.46 -0.74 1.11
C ILE A 68 -6.19 -2.05 0.82
N ASP A 69 -6.35 -2.88 1.85
CA ASP A 69 -7.08 -4.16 1.75
C ASP A 69 -8.58 -4.03 2.05
N SER A 70 -9.00 -2.88 2.60
CA SER A 70 -10.36 -2.67 3.09
C SER A 70 -10.67 -1.18 3.21
N VAL A 71 -11.95 -0.82 2.99
CA VAL A 71 -12.45 0.55 3.13
C VAL A 71 -12.33 1.04 4.58
N THR A 72 -12.43 0.16 5.57
CA THR A 72 -12.30 0.50 6.99
C THR A 72 -10.93 1.09 7.34
N LYS A 73 -9.88 0.76 6.59
CA LYS A 73 -8.56 1.40 6.78
C LYS A 73 -8.57 2.90 6.47
N LEU A 74 -9.53 3.41 5.68
CA LEU A 74 -9.60 4.83 5.34
C LEU A 74 -9.86 5.71 6.56
N GLU A 75 -10.59 5.23 7.57
CA GLU A 75 -10.97 6.02 8.75
C GLU A 75 -9.77 6.69 9.45
N ASN A 76 -8.61 6.04 9.41
CA ASN A 76 -7.37 6.53 10.03
C ASN A 76 -6.40 7.20 9.03
N LEU A 77 -6.71 7.18 7.73
CA LEU A 77 -5.81 7.65 6.68
C LEU A 77 -6.28 8.98 6.07
N VAL A 78 -7.59 9.19 6.00
CA VAL A 78 -8.20 10.32 5.29
C VAL A 78 -9.22 11.03 6.16
N GLU A 79 -9.53 12.27 5.83
CA GLU A 79 -10.74 12.93 6.30
C GLU A 79 -11.99 12.24 5.74
N GLU A 80 -13.16 12.53 6.30
CA GLU A 80 -14.42 11.93 5.88
C GLU A 80 -14.63 12.10 4.37
N PRO A 81 -14.69 11.00 3.59
CA PRO A 81 -14.88 11.11 2.15
C PRO A 81 -16.27 11.67 1.81
N SER A 82 -16.37 12.46 0.74
CA SER A 82 -17.66 12.93 0.25
C SER A 82 -18.62 11.77 -0.08
N ALA A 83 -19.92 12.02 -0.02
CA ALA A 83 -20.94 11.03 -0.41
C ALA A 83 -20.74 10.48 -1.84
N ALA A 84 -20.21 11.30 -2.76
CA ALA A 84 -19.87 10.86 -4.11
C ALA A 84 -18.70 9.86 -4.10
N CYS A 85 -17.65 10.12 -3.32
CA CYS A 85 -16.52 9.20 -3.16
C CYS A 85 -16.98 7.86 -2.56
N ILE A 86 -17.83 7.89 -1.54
CA ILE A 86 -18.37 6.68 -0.91
C ILE A 86 -19.14 5.83 -1.94
N LYS A 87 -20.02 6.46 -2.75
CA LYS A 87 -20.75 5.76 -3.82
C LYS A 87 -19.81 5.14 -4.85
N LEU A 88 -18.76 5.84 -5.25
CA LEU A 88 -17.76 5.31 -6.18
C LEU A 88 -17.01 4.11 -5.59
N MET A 89 -16.60 4.18 -4.32
CA MET A 89 -15.95 3.06 -3.63
C MET A 89 -16.86 1.83 -3.58
N GLN A 90 -18.14 1.99 -3.24
CA GLN A 90 -19.09 0.86 -3.15
C GLN A 90 -19.29 0.12 -4.48
N VAL A 91 -19.18 0.82 -5.61
CA VAL A 91 -19.41 0.25 -6.94
C VAL A 91 -18.14 -0.31 -7.55
N TYR A 92 -17.00 0.38 -7.37
CA TYR A 92 -15.78 0.09 -8.11
C TYR A 92 -14.65 -0.50 -7.26
N TRP A 93 -14.79 -0.59 -5.94
CA TRP A 93 -13.83 -1.29 -5.08
C TRP A 93 -14.36 -2.64 -4.59
N PRO A 94 -13.53 -3.70 -4.60
CA PRO A 94 -12.17 -3.74 -5.15
C PRO A 94 -12.15 -3.64 -6.69
N GLY A 95 -11.25 -2.84 -7.25
CA GLY A 95 -11.17 -2.61 -8.69
C GLY A 95 -10.35 -1.38 -9.10
N PRO A 96 -10.33 -1.03 -10.39
CA PRO A 96 -9.38 -0.08 -11.00
C PRO A 96 -9.73 1.40 -10.77
N LEU A 97 -10.30 1.74 -9.60
CA LEU A 97 -10.62 3.10 -9.22
C LEU A 97 -9.54 3.64 -8.27
N THR A 98 -8.98 4.80 -8.58
CA THR A 98 -8.13 5.57 -7.67
C THR A 98 -8.85 6.85 -7.27
N LEU A 99 -8.87 7.17 -5.98
CA LEU A 99 -9.49 8.38 -5.44
C LEU A 99 -8.42 9.26 -4.79
N LEU A 100 -8.48 10.56 -5.08
CA LEU A 100 -7.73 11.58 -4.37
C LEU A 100 -8.57 12.04 -3.18
N LEU A 101 -8.07 11.83 -1.96
CA LEU A 101 -8.76 12.15 -0.71
C LEU A 101 -7.84 13.00 0.17
N SER A 102 -8.42 13.91 0.95
CA SER A 102 -7.68 14.68 1.94
C SER A 102 -7.11 13.74 3.01
N ARG A 103 -5.80 13.81 3.26
CA ARG A 103 -5.15 13.03 4.33
C ARG A 103 -5.69 13.48 5.69
N ASN A 104 -5.95 12.54 6.60
CA ASN A 104 -6.27 12.89 7.97
C ASN A 104 -5.06 13.63 8.60
N PRO A 105 -5.21 14.87 9.07
CA PRO A 105 -4.10 15.64 9.62
C PRO A 105 -3.60 15.09 10.97
N LEU A 106 -4.42 14.28 11.66
CA LEU A 106 -4.00 13.64 12.90
C LEU A 106 -2.81 12.70 12.64
N PRO A 107 -1.80 12.71 13.52
CA PRO A 107 -0.59 11.94 13.29
C PRO A 107 -0.91 10.44 13.27
N PHE A 108 -0.13 9.68 12.47
CA PHE A 108 -0.16 8.22 12.31
C PHE A 108 0.09 7.42 13.62
N THR A 109 -0.19 7.99 14.78
CA THR A 109 0.26 7.55 16.10
C THR A 109 -0.93 7.30 17.02
N ARG A 110 -1.71 6.24 16.77
CA ARG A 110 -2.51 5.59 17.84
C ARG A 110 -3.11 4.20 17.50
N ILE A 111 -2.33 3.32 16.88
CA ILE A 111 -2.62 1.86 16.91
C ILE A 111 -1.37 1.11 17.39
N LEU A 112 -0.81 1.56 18.51
CA LEU A 112 0.02 0.75 19.39
C LEU A 112 -0.40 1.10 20.81
N GLN A 113 -1.60 0.72 21.19
CA GLN A 113 -2.02 0.48 22.57
C GLN A 113 -3.42 -0.11 22.56
N ARG A 114 -3.48 -1.44 22.55
CA ARG A 114 -4.46 -2.23 23.30
C ARG A 114 -3.96 -3.67 23.30
N THR A 115 -3.39 -4.02 24.46
CA THR A 115 -3.28 -5.33 25.13
C THR A 115 -3.37 -6.56 24.25
#